data_AF-A0A971QJX6-F1
#
_entry.id   AF-A0A971QJX6-F1
#
_cell.length_a   1.000
_cell.length_b   1.000
_cell.length_c   1.000
_cell.angle_alpha   90.00
_cell.angle_beta   90.00
_cell.angle_gamma   90.00
#
_symmetry.space_group_name_H-M   'P 1'
#
loop_
_entity.id
_entity.type
_entity.pdbx_description
1 polymer ?
#
loop_
_entity_poly.entity_id
_entity_poly.type
_entity_poly.pdbx_seq_one_letter_code
_entity_poly.pdbx_strand_id
1 'polypeptide(L)'
;MIRVLRLAQEVGLNWSKAQDMGDKAVSEALFPTTDGKLHYKLPDYEAVHTAMAQPGVTLQLLWIEYCDRCHDADALPYQLTQFKKYYRQFVQRTKATMHIQRKPGEHMEVDWAGQTAELTDPDTGEVVKAYKACMGLLQMAETYTPQRLDGACAKALRYSPRPSWKSVQTILKSGQDLIREEESESAKPSNVGFTRGAAYFGRGRD
;
A
#
# COMPACT_ATOMS: atom_id res chain seq x y z
N MET A 1 -28.25 -29.50 -13.33
CA MET A 1 -29.33 -30.36 -13.86
C MET A 1 -29.33 -30.46 -15.39
N ILE A 2 -29.17 -29.36 -16.14
CA ILE A 2 -29.27 -29.34 -17.62
C ILE A 2 -28.15 -30.11 -18.35
N ARG A 3 -26.90 -30.07 -17.85
CA ARG A 3 -25.73 -30.71 -18.50
C ARG A 3 -25.86 -32.23 -18.62
N VAL A 4 -26.43 -32.89 -17.60
CA VAL A 4 -26.55 -34.36 -17.55
C VAL A 4 -27.61 -34.87 -18.52
N LEU A 5 -28.74 -34.16 -18.62
CA LEU A 5 -29.80 -34.50 -19.57
C LEU A 5 -29.33 -34.38 -21.03
N ARG A 6 -28.53 -33.35 -21.32
CA ARG A 6 -27.92 -33.17 -22.66
C ARG A 6 -26.97 -34.30 -23.02
N LEU A 7 -26.05 -34.66 -22.12
CA LEU A 7 -25.13 -35.79 -22.30
C LEU A 7 -25.87 -37.12 -22.47
N ALA A 8 -26.93 -37.36 -21.68
CA ALA A 8 -27.74 -38.57 -21.82
C ALA A 8 -28.43 -38.64 -23.19
N GLN A 9 -28.90 -37.52 -23.72
CA GLN A 9 -29.49 -37.43 -25.05
C GLN A 9 -28.45 -37.66 -26.17
N GLU A 10 -27.25 -37.10 -26.03
CA GLU A 10 -26.13 -37.27 -26.97
C GLU A 10 -25.61 -38.72 -27.00
N VAL A 11 -25.55 -39.39 -25.84
CA VAL A 11 -25.14 -40.79 -25.70
C VAL A 11 -26.29 -41.78 -26.01
N GLY A 12 -27.52 -41.27 -26.19
CA GLY A 12 -28.71 -42.10 -26.46
C GLY A 12 -29.13 -42.97 -25.28
N LEU A 13 -28.81 -42.54 -24.06
CA LEU A 13 -29.12 -43.20 -22.80
C LEU A 13 -30.49 -42.73 -22.31
N ASN A 14 -31.44 -43.65 -22.21
CA ASN A 14 -32.79 -43.39 -21.72
C ASN A 14 -33.12 -44.30 -20.52
N TRP A 15 -34.20 -43.99 -19.80
CA TRP A 15 -34.59 -44.70 -18.59
C TRP A 15 -34.69 -46.22 -18.78
N SER A 16 -35.27 -46.67 -19.89
CA SER A 16 -35.40 -48.10 -20.22
C SER A 16 -34.06 -48.82 -20.36
N LYS A 17 -33.01 -48.14 -20.84
CA LYS A 17 -31.66 -48.72 -20.94
C LYS A 17 -30.91 -48.63 -19.61
N ALA A 18 -31.11 -47.54 -18.88
CA ALA A 18 -30.42 -47.29 -17.62
C ALA A 18 -30.92 -48.19 -16.47
N GLN A 19 -32.18 -48.62 -16.50
CA GLN A 19 -32.77 -49.47 -15.47
C GLN A 19 -32.08 -50.84 -15.36
N ASP A 20 -31.57 -51.37 -16.47
CA ASP A 20 -30.85 -52.65 -16.53
C ASP A 20 -29.33 -52.48 -16.35
N MET A 21 -28.84 -51.23 -16.29
CA MET A 21 -27.43 -50.91 -16.07
C MET A 21 -27.17 -50.64 -14.58
N GLY A 22 -26.05 -51.15 -14.05
CA GLY A 22 -25.59 -50.74 -12.72
C GLY A 22 -25.11 -49.28 -12.72
N ASP A 23 -25.24 -48.59 -11.58
CA ASP A 23 -24.87 -47.18 -11.40
C ASP A 23 -23.49 -46.82 -11.97
N LYS A 24 -22.52 -47.73 -11.82
CA LYS A 24 -21.16 -47.56 -12.33
C LYS A 24 -21.11 -47.50 -13.87
N ALA A 25 -21.87 -48.35 -14.55
CA ALA A 25 -21.93 -48.38 -16.01
C ALA A 25 -22.66 -47.15 -16.58
N VAL A 26 -23.70 -46.67 -15.88
CA VAL A 26 -24.38 -45.41 -16.22
C VAL A 26 -23.42 -44.22 -16.07
N SER A 27 -22.63 -44.20 -14.99
CA SER A 27 -21.63 -43.15 -14.76
C SER A 27 -20.55 -43.12 -15.83
N GLU A 28 -20.01 -44.28 -16.22
CA GLU A 28 -18.97 -44.38 -17.27
C GLU A 28 -19.51 -44.01 -18.66
N ALA A 29 -20.77 -44.32 -18.96
CA ALA A 29 -21.40 -43.95 -20.23
C ALA A 29 -21.67 -42.43 -20.33
N LEU A 30 -22.09 -41.79 -19.24
CA LEU A 30 -22.40 -40.35 -19.22
C LEU A 30 -21.15 -39.48 -19.04
N PHE A 31 -20.15 -40.00 -18.34
CA PHE A 31 -18.89 -39.32 -18.05
C PHE A 31 -17.74 -40.29 -18.36
N PRO A 32 -17.47 -40.56 -19.65
CA PRO A 32 -16.34 -41.42 -20.01
C PRO A 32 -15.08 -40.84 -19.39
N THR A 33 -14.44 -41.63 -18.53
CA THR A 33 -13.23 -41.23 -17.82
C THR A 33 -12.18 -40.94 -18.86
N THR A 34 -12.03 -39.66 -19.21
CA THR A 34 -11.01 -39.24 -20.13
C THR A 34 -9.72 -39.30 -19.34
N ASP A 35 -8.95 -40.37 -19.50
CA ASP A 35 -7.58 -40.53 -18.96
C ASP A 35 -6.59 -39.48 -19.54
N GLY A 36 -7.12 -38.42 -20.18
CA GLY A 36 -6.38 -37.22 -20.50
C GLY A 36 -6.05 -36.49 -19.21
N LYS A 37 -4.85 -36.71 -18.68
CA LYS A 37 -4.24 -35.83 -17.68
C LYS A 37 -4.44 -34.39 -18.13
N LEU A 38 -5.25 -33.62 -17.41
CA LEU A 38 -5.38 -32.19 -17.67
C LEU A 38 -3.98 -31.57 -17.65
N HIS A 39 -3.57 -31.00 -18.77
CA HIS A 39 -2.23 -30.45 -18.92
C HIS A 39 -2.21 -28.99 -18.47
N TYR A 40 -2.01 -28.78 -17.18
CA TYR A 40 -1.86 -27.44 -16.60
C TYR A 40 -0.47 -26.87 -16.93
N LYS A 41 -0.41 -25.62 -17.39
CA LYS A 41 0.85 -24.95 -17.71
C LYS A 41 1.43 -24.28 -16.47
N LEU A 42 2.64 -24.65 -16.05
CA LEU A 42 3.29 -23.98 -14.92
C LEU A 42 3.68 -22.54 -15.30
N PRO A 43 3.39 -21.53 -14.46
CA PRO A 43 3.88 -20.16 -14.68
C PRO A 43 5.40 -20.07 -14.58
N ASP A 44 5.98 -19.11 -15.29
CA ASP A 44 7.36 -18.70 -15.08
C ASP A 44 7.46 -17.88 -13.78
N TYR A 45 7.88 -18.54 -12.69
CA TYR A 45 7.97 -17.91 -11.38
C TYR A 45 9.17 -16.96 -11.23
N GLU A 46 10.17 -17.03 -12.10
CA GLU A 46 11.29 -16.09 -12.10
C GLU A 46 10.80 -14.73 -12.60
N ALA A 47 10.13 -14.71 -13.75
CA ALA A 47 9.51 -13.50 -14.29
C ALA A 47 8.47 -12.90 -13.33
N VAL A 48 7.64 -13.75 -12.70
CA VAL A 48 6.67 -13.32 -11.68
C VAL A 48 7.37 -12.66 -10.48
N HIS A 49 8.50 -13.20 -10.03
CA HIS A 49 9.24 -12.64 -8.90
C HIS A 49 9.87 -11.29 -9.23
N THR A 50 10.43 -11.13 -10.43
CA THR A 50 10.95 -9.85 -10.90
C THR A 50 9.85 -8.79 -11.04
N ALA A 51 8.69 -9.16 -11.56
CA ALA A 51 7.55 -8.25 -11.69
C ALA A 51 6.99 -7.83 -10.33
N MET A 52 7.01 -8.71 -9.32
CA MET A 52 6.60 -8.39 -7.94
C MET A 52 7.44 -7.30 -7.27
N ALA A 53 8.63 -6.99 -7.76
CA ALA A 53 9.45 -5.89 -7.26
C ALA A 53 9.02 -4.51 -7.81
N GLN A 54 8.12 -4.46 -8.80
CA GLN A 54 7.67 -3.22 -9.41
C GLN A 54 6.53 -2.56 -8.60
N PRO A 55 6.49 -1.22 -8.51
CA PRO A 55 5.43 -0.52 -7.80
C PRO A 55 4.03 -0.83 -8.37
N GLY A 56 3.08 -1.13 -7.48
CA GLY A 56 1.68 -1.39 -7.85
C GLY A 56 1.40 -2.79 -8.40
N VAL A 57 2.42 -3.64 -8.59
CA VAL A 57 2.22 -5.02 -9.04
C VAL A 57 1.75 -5.91 -7.89
N THR A 58 0.79 -6.78 -8.18
CA THR A 58 0.26 -7.75 -7.21
C THR A 58 0.24 -9.16 -7.78
N LEU A 59 0.32 -10.17 -6.92
CA LEU A 59 0.19 -11.58 -7.33
C LEU A 59 -1.15 -11.88 -8.04
N GLN A 60 -2.20 -11.13 -7.73
CA GLN A 60 -3.49 -11.29 -8.39
C GLN A 60 -3.44 -10.76 -9.82
N LEU A 61 -2.84 -9.59 -10.04
CA LEU A 61 -2.64 -9.03 -11.38
C LEU A 61 -1.82 -9.99 -12.26
N LEU A 62 -0.68 -10.47 -11.76
CA LEU A 62 0.19 -11.40 -12.49
C LEU A 62 -0.49 -12.74 -12.78
N TRP A 63 -1.40 -13.18 -11.91
CA TRP A 63 -2.20 -14.38 -12.15
C TRP A 63 -3.21 -14.17 -13.29
N ILE A 64 -3.87 -13.00 -13.35
CA ILE A 64 -4.77 -12.66 -14.47
C ILE A 64 -4.00 -12.66 -15.79
N GLU A 65 -2.85 -11.97 -15.86
CA GLU A 65 -2.01 -11.95 -17.06
C GLU A 65 -1.47 -13.34 -17.44
N TYR A 66 -1.24 -14.21 -16.45
CA TYR A 66 -0.89 -15.61 -16.70
C TYR A 66 -2.07 -16.40 -17.28
N CYS A 67 -3.29 -16.18 -16.78
CA CYS A 67 -4.50 -16.78 -17.33
C CYS A 67 -4.72 -16.37 -18.79
N ASP A 68 -4.53 -15.09 -19.12
CA ASP A 68 -4.65 -14.58 -20.49
C ASP A 68 -3.63 -15.26 -21.41
N ARG A 69 -2.35 -15.34 -20.99
CA ARG A 69 -1.30 -16.06 -21.73
C ARG A 69 -1.55 -17.56 -21.86
N CYS A 70 -2.28 -18.15 -20.92
CA CYS A 70 -2.71 -19.54 -21.00
C CYS A 70 -3.83 -19.71 -22.03
N HIS A 71 -4.78 -18.77 -22.07
CA HIS A 71 -5.86 -18.75 -23.04
C HIS A 71 -5.33 -18.62 -24.48
N ASP A 72 -4.40 -17.68 -24.71
CA ASP A 72 -3.77 -17.47 -26.02
C ASP A 72 -2.96 -18.69 -26.51
N ALA A 73 -2.43 -19.48 -25.57
CA ALA A 73 -1.63 -20.67 -25.85
C ALA A 73 -2.43 -21.99 -25.80
N ASP A 74 -3.77 -21.90 -25.73
CA ASP A 74 -4.71 -23.03 -25.60
C ASP A 74 -4.33 -24.01 -24.47
N ALA A 75 -3.84 -23.45 -23.35
CA ALA A 75 -3.37 -24.18 -22.19
C ALA A 75 -4.25 -23.91 -20.97
N LEU A 76 -4.39 -24.90 -20.09
CA LEU A 76 -5.18 -24.74 -18.88
C LEU A 76 -4.40 -24.01 -17.78
N PRO A 77 -4.91 -22.87 -17.26
CA PRO A 77 -4.26 -22.15 -16.19
C PRO A 77 -4.52 -22.81 -14.83
N TYR A 78 -3.54 -22.70 -13.93
CA TYR A 78 -3.74 -22.99 -12.52
C TYR A 78 -4.69 -21.96 -11.89
N GLN A 79 -5.53 -22.44 -10.98
CA GLN A 79 -6.35 -21.58 -10.12
C GLN A 79 -5.47 -20.74 -9.19
N LEU A 80 -5.95 -19.54 -8.80
CA LEU A 80 -5.20 -18.57 -8.00
C LEU A 80 -4.58 -19.18 -6.73
N THR A 81 -5.30 -20.08 -6.05
CA THR A 81 -4.81 -20.75 -4.84
C THR A 81 -3.57 -21.60 -5.11
N GLN A 82 -3.58 -22.38 -6.21
CA GLN A 82 -2.41 -23.18 -6.59
C GLN A 82 -1.28 -22.31 -7.11
N PHE A 83 -1.59 -21.28 -7.89
CA PHE A 83 -0.61 -20.30 -8.35
C PHE A 83 0.17 -19.68 -7.18
N LYS A 84 -0.55 -19.21 -6.14
CA LYS A 84 0.06 -18.66 -4.92
C LYS A 84 0.86 -19.70 -4.16
N LYS A 85 0.39 -20.95 -4.08
CA LYS A 85 1.10 -22.06 -3.41
C LYS A 85 2.48 -22.28 -4.04
N TYR A 86 2.53 -22.44 -5.36
CA TYR A 86 3.79 -22.69 -6.07
C TYR A 86 4.71 -21.46 -6.04
N TYR A 87 4.18 -20.24 -6.11
CA TYR A 87 4.99 -19.03 -5.91
C TYR A 87 5.65 -18.99 -4.53
N ARG A 88 4.91 -19.32 -3.45
CA ARG A 88 5.50 -19.39 -2.09
C ARG A 88 6.61 -20.43 -2.02
N GLN A 89 6.41 -21.61 -2.62
CA GLN A 89 7.43 -22.65 -2.68
C GLN A 89 8.66 -22.20 -3.47
N PHE A 90 8.46 -21.49 -4.57
CA PHE A 90 9.54 -20.88 -5.35
C PHE A 90 10.34 -19.90 -4.48
N VAL A 91 9.71 -18.92 -3.84
CA VAL A 91 10.39 -17.93 -2.99
C VAL A 91 11.15 -18.60 -1.83
N GLN A 92 10.56 -19.64 -1.20
CA GLN A 92 11.21 -20.42 -0.15
C GLN A 92 12.46 -21.17 -0.66
N ARG A 93 12.35 -21.79 -1.85
CA ARG A 93 13.45 -22.55 -2.45
C ARG A 93 14.60 -21.64 -2.89
N THR A 94 14.27 -20.50 -3.47
CA THR A 94 15.25 -19.50 -3.93
C THR A 94 15.91 -18.75 -2.77
N LYS A 95 15.47 -18.98 -1.51
CA LYS A 95 16.08 -18.49 -0.26
C LYS A 95 16.47 -17.01 -0.30
N ALA A 96 15.65 -16.17 -0.92
CA ALA A 96 15.85 -14.73 -0.93
C ALA A 96 15.35 -14.08 0.39
N THR A 97 15.77 -14.62 1.53
CA THR A 97 15.53 -14.00 2.84
C THR A 97 16.83 -13.34 3.29
N MET A 98 17.00 -12.06 2.98
CA MET A 98 17.98 -11.22 3.65
C MET A 98 17.46 -10.91 5.07
N HIS A 99 17.98 -11.62 6.06
CA HIS A 99 17.73 -11.28 7.46
C HIS A 99 18.57 -10.05 7.81
N ILE A 100 17.93 -8.87 7.85
CA ILE A 100 18.59 -7.63 8.23
C ILE A 100 18.65 -7.59 9.75
N GLN A 101 19.83 -7.81 10.32
CA GLN A 101 20.03 -7.62 11.75
C GLN A 101 20.00 -6.13 12.09
N ARG A 102 19.13 -5.76 13.03
CA ARG A 102 18.94 -4.37 13.49
C ARG A 102 19.12 -4.33 14.99
N LYS A 103 20.02 -3.48 15.48
CA LYS A 103 20.11 -3.18 16.91
C LYS A 103 18.99 -2.19 17.27
N PRO A 104 18.19 -2.46 18.32
CA PRO A 104 17.15 -1.55 18.75
C PRO A 104 17.71 -0.15 19.06
N GLY A 105 17.10 0.89 18.50
CA GLY A 105 17.47 2.30 18.74
C GLY A 105 18.67 2.82 17.94
N GLU A 106 19.34 2.00 17.13
CA GLU A 106 20.48 2.44 16.31
C GLU A 106 20.05 3.09 14.99
N HIS A 107 18.95 2.61 14.39
CA HIS A 107 18.40 3.15 13.15
C HIS A 107 16.92 3.46 13.32
N MET A 108 16.53 4.66 12.89
CA MET A 108 15.12 5.05 12.74
C MET A 108 14.77 5.01 11.25
N GLU A 109 13.79 4.19 10.90
CA GLU A 109 13.28 4.09 9.53
C GLU A 109 11.90 4.70 9.45
N VAL A 110 11.69 5.54 8.45
CA VAL A 110 10.38 6.11 8.14
C VAL A 110 9.86 5.40 6.90
N ASP A 111 8.97 4.43 7.09
CA ASP A 111 8.30 3.76 5.98
C ASP A 111 7.04 4.53 5.57
N TRP A 112 6.78 4.61 4.26
CA TRP A 112 5.60 5.24 3.71
C TRP A 112 4.74 4.17 3.05
N ALA A 113 3.53 3.96 3.56
CA ALA A 113 2.58 3.06 2.92
C ALA A 113 2.04 3.69 1.63
N GLY A 114 2.61 3.31 0.47
CA GLY A 114 2.12 3.68 -0.85
C GLY A 114 2.90 4.80 -1.54
N GLN A 115 2.20 5.70 -2.24
CA GLN A 115 2.83 6.87 -2.88
C GLN A 115 3.31 7.86 -1.82
N THR A 116 4.52 8.40 -2.03
CA THR A 116 5.12 9.37 -1.10
C THR A 116 4.28 10.65 -1.10
N ALA A 117 3.89 11.13 0.09
CA ALA A 117 3.13 12.37 0.21
C ALA A 117 3.89 13.55 -0.41
N GLU A 118 3.16 14.46 -1.04
CA GLU A 118 3.69 15.67 -1.67
C GLU A 118 3.33 16.91 -0.84
N LEU A 119 4.25 17.88 -0.82
CA LEU A 119 4.12 19.16 -0.15
C LEU A 119 4.52 20.25 -1.15
N THR A 120 3.67 21.25 -1.33
CA THR A 120 4.02 22.44 -2.10
C THR A 120 4.82 23.39 -1.20
N ASP A 121 6.04 23.74 -1.63
CA ASP A 121 6.89 24.72 -0.96
C ASP A 121 6.25 26.12 -1.08
N PRO A 122 5.89 26.78 0.04
CA PRO A 122 5.21 28.07 0.01
C PRO A 122 6.08 29.21 -0.53
N ASP A 123 7.41 29.08 -0.46
CA ASP A 123 8.34 30.13 -0.90
C ASP A 123 8.58 30.08 -2.42
N THR A 124 8.54 28.88 -3.02
CA THR A 124 8.90 28.65 -4.43
C THR A 124 7.76 28.14 -5.30
N GLY A 125 6.69 27.61 -4.70
CA GLY A 125 5.61 26.90 -5.39
C GLY A 125 5.98 25.51 -5.89
N GLU A 126 7.20 25.03 -5.63
CA GLU A 126 7.68 23.72 -6.08
C GLU A 126 7.00 22.58 -5.31
N VAL A 127 6.59 21.52 -6.00
CA VAL A 127 6.06 20.31 -5.35
C VAL A 127 7.23 19.40 -4.95
N VAL A 128 7.41 19.22 -3.64
CA VAL A 128 8.46 18.38 -3.08
C VAL A 128 7.86 17.21 -2.29
N LYS A 129 8.57 16.07 -2.23
CA LYS A 129 8.14 14.94 -1.39
C LYS A 129 8.23 15.33 0.09
N ALA A 130 7.16 15.11 0.85
CA ALA A 130 7.02 15.53 2.24
C ALA A 130 8.17 15.04 3.14
N TYR A 131 8.67 13.81 2.93
CA TYR A 131 9.78 13.28 3.72
C TYR A 131 11.07 14.11 3.61
N LYS A 132 11.29 14.83 2.51
CA LYS A 132 12.47 15.70 2.36
C LYS A 132 12.46 16.83 3.37
N ALA A 133 11.29 17.36 3.70
CA ALA A 133 11.16 18.38 4.74
C ALA A 133 11.45 17.81 6.13
N CYS A 134 10.92 16.61 6.44
CA CYS A 134 11.21 15.91 7.69
C CYS A 134 12.70 15.60 7.84
N MET A 135 13.33 15.06 6.79
CA MET A 135 14.77 14.77 6.76
C MET A 135 15.61 16.03 6.95
N GLY A 136 15.23 17.15 6.32
CA GLY A 136 15.90 18.43 6.50
C GLY A 136 15.86 18.90 7.96
N LEU A 137 14.72 18.79 8.62
CA LEU A 137 14.58 19.13 10.05
C LEU A 137 15.39 18.19 10.95
N LEU A 138 15.34 16.87 10.71
CA LEU A 138 16.10 15.88 11.48
C LEU A 138 17.62 16.11 11.35
N GLN A 139 18.13 16.39 10.16
CA GLN A 139 19.55 16.70 9.95
C GLN A 139 19.98 17.97 10.71
N MET A 140 19.10 18.97 10.79
CA MET A 140 19.36 20.17 11.59
C MET A 140 19.36 19.87 13.09
N ALA A 141 18.52 18.95 13.56
CA ALA A 141 18.50 18.48 14.95
C ALA A 141 19.77 17.70 15.34
N GLU A 142 20.46 17.08 14.38
CA GLU A 142 21.78 16.46 14.60
C GLU A 142 22.91 17.50 14.69
N THR A 143 22.78 18.63 13.97
CA THR A 143 23.83 19.65 13.86
C THR A 143 23.72 20.73 14.93
N TYR A 144 22.50 21.06 15.36
CA TYR A 144 22.20 22.16 16.27
C TYR A 144 21.52 21.67 17.53
N THR A 145 21.65 22.42 18.62
CA THR A 145 21.00 22.06 19.88
C THR A 145 19.47 22.19 19.77
N PRO A 146 18.69 21.37 20.51
CA PRO A 146 17.23 21.41 20.47
C PRO A 146 16.66 22.82 20.72
N GLN A 147 17.19 23.54 21.70
CA GLN A 147 16.75 24.89 22.05
C GLN A 147 16.92 25.88 20.88
N ARG A 148 18.02 25.70 20.14
CA ARG A 148 18.35 26.56 19.01
C ARG A 148 17.45 26.28 17.81
N LEU A 149 17.20 25.01 17.54
CA LEU A 149 16.26 24.57 16.51
C LEU A 149 14.84 25.07 16.81
N ASP A 150 14.38 24.92 18.05
CA ASP A 150 13.06 25.40 18.50
C ASP A 150 12.94 26.92 18.36
N GLY A 151 13.98 27.68 18.72
CA GLY A 151 14.02 29.13 18.54
C GLY A 151 13.91 29.53 17.06
N ALA A 152 14.61 28.81 16.17
CA ALA A 152 14.52 29.05 14.73
C ALA A 152 13.12 28.70 14.16
N CYS A 153 12.53 27.58 14.60
CA CYS A 153 11.17 27.18 14.22
C CYS A 153 10.13 28.22 14.69
N ALA A 154 10.24 28.67 15.94
CA ALA A 154 9.37 29.70 16.48
C ALA A 154 9.49 31.02 15.71
N LYS A 155 10.71 31.41 15.34
CA LYS A 155 10.97 32.60 14.52
C LYS A 155 10.41 32.46 13.10
N ALA A 156 10.56 31.29 12.47
CA ALA A 156 9.99 31.02 11.15
C ALA A 156 8.45 31.15 11.14
N LEU A 157 7.80 30.63 12.18
CA LEU A 157 6.33 30.72 12.34
C LEU A 157 5.82 32.15 12.52
N ARG A 158 6.65 33.08 13.04
CA ARG A 158 6.28 34.50 13.16
C ARG A 158 6.18 35.19 11.80
N TYR A 159 7.02 34.81 10.84
CA TYR A 159 7.04 35.42 9.51
C TYR A 159 6.06 34.76 8.55
N SER A 160 5.82 33.46 8.68
CA SER A 160 4.89 32.72 7.82
C SER A 160 4.10 31.68 8.61
N PRO A 161 2.76 31.58 8.41
CA PRO A 161 1.95 30.54 9.03
C PRO A 161 2.25 29.13 8.48
N ARG A 162 2.97 29.04 7.35
CA ARG A 162 3.44 27.78 6.75
C ARG A 162 4.90 27.95 6.36
N PRO A 163 5.86 27.82 7.29
CA PRO A 163 7.26 27.99 6.96
C PRO A 163 7.80 26.77 6.21
N SER A 164 8.69 27.00 5.23
CA SER A 164 9.46 25.94 4.59
C SER A 164 10.62 25.52 5.49
N TRP A 165 11.05 24.26 5.40
CA TRP A 165 12.24 23.78 6.13
C TRP A 165 13.50 24.55 5.72
N LYS A 166 13.54 25.07 4.49
CA LYS A 166 14.62 25.95 3.98
C LYS A 166 14.63 27.29 4.71
N SER A 167 13.47 27.85 5.06
CA SER A 167 13.38 29.11 5.81
C SER A 167 13.99 28.93 7.21
N VAL A 168 13.66 27.82 7.89
CA VAL A 168 14.28 27.44 9.18
C VAL A 168 15.79 27.26 9.03
N GLN A 169 16.24 26.60 7.96
CA GLN A 169 17.67 26.43 7.66
C GLN A 169 18.39 27.77 7.48
N THR A 170 17.78 28.73 6.79
CA THR A 170 18.33 30.07 6.61
C THR A 170 18.46 30.83 7.93
N ILE A 171 17.45 30.74 8.80
CA ILE A 171 17.48 31.36 10.14
C ILE A 171 18.64 30.78 10.96
N LEU A 172 18.80 29.45 10.98
CA LEU A 172 19.90 28.78 11.68
C LEU A 172 21.27 29.09 11.07
N LYS A 173 21.38 29.26 9.75
CA LYS A 173 22.66 29.62 9.13
C LYS A 173 23.05 31.07 9.39
N SER A 174 22.07 31.97 9.40
CA SER A 174 22.28 33.39 9.64
C SER A 174 22.40 33.77 11.12
N GLY A 175 22.09 32.84 12.04
CA GLY A 175 22.12 33.11 13.50
C GLY A 175 20.99 34.02 13.97
N GLN A 176 19.96 34.24 13.15
CA GLN A 176 18.84 35.11 13.46
C GLN A 176 17.99 34.59 14.63
N ASP A 177 18.09 33.30 14.95
CA ASP A 177 17.47 32.65 16.11
C ASP A 177 18.03 33.16 17.45
N LEU A 178 19.26 33.68 17.47
CA LEU A 178 19.94 34.20 18.66
C LEU A 178 19.66 35.69 18.89
N ILE A 179 19.13 36.38 17.87
CA ILE A 179 18.83 37.81 17.96
C ILE A 179 17.50 37.97 18.68
N ARG A 180 17.60 38.42 19.93
CA ARG A 180 16.46 38.81 20.77
C ARG A 180 15.94 40.15 20.24
N GLU A 181 14.88 40.09 19.45
CA GLU A 181 14.12 41.29 19.09
C GLU A 181 13.45 41.81 20.37
N GLU A 182 13.73 43.06 20.73
CA GLU A 182 12.94 43.77 21.75
C GLU A 182 11.49 43.83 21.26
N GLU A 183 10.58 43.35 22.09
CA GLU A 183 9.15 43.31 21.78
C GLU A 183 8.63 44.73 21.54
N SER A 184 8.39 45.11 20.28
CA SER A 184 7.44 46.19 20.04
C SER A 184 6.04 45.63 20.30
N GLU A 185 5.43 46.02 21.42
CA GLU A 185 4.03 45.76 21.74
C GLU A 185 3.11 46.19 20.58
N SER A 186 2.72 45.26 19.71
CA SER A 186 1.63 45.52 18.77
C SER A 186 0.30 45.17 19.44
N ALA A 187 -0.37 46.22 19.91
CA ALA A 187 -1.80 46.42 20.06
C ALA A 187 -2.69 45.20 20.37
N LYS A 188 -3.36 45.25 21.53
CA LYS A 188 -4.49 44.38 21.92
C LYS A 188 -5.46 44.22 20.75
N PRO A 189 -5.92 42.99 20.43
CA PRO A 189 -6.93 42.80 19.41
C PRO A 189 -8.22 43.50 19.85
N SER A 190 -8.71 44.39 19.00
CA SER A 190 -10.00 45.05 19.15
C SER A 190 -11.10 44.01 19.31
N ASN A 191 -11.86 44.17 20.39
CA ASN A 191 -13.08 43.46 20.75
C ASN A 191 -14.08 43.37 19.59
N VAL A 192 -14.05 42.28 18.81
CA VAL A 192 -15.21 41.84 18.01
C VAL A 192 -15.28 40.32 17.98
N GLY A 193 -15.95 39.75 18.98
CA GLY A 193 -16.30 38.33 19.00
C GLY A 193 -16.73 37.90 20.39
N PHE A 194 -18.04 37.97 20.69
CA PHE A 194 -18.58 37.41 21.92
C PHE A 194 -18.53 35.87 21.87
N THR A 195 -17.41 35.27 22.26
CA THR A 195 -17.35 33.84 22.57
C THR A 195 -18.00 33.61 23.92
N ARG A 196 -19.22 33.05 23.90
CA ARG A 196 -19.94 32.67 25.12
C ARG A 196 -19.26 31.43 25.73
N GLY A 197 -18.75 31.55 26.95
CA GLY A 197 -18.06 30.46 27.66
C GLY A 197 -18.99 29.32 28.08
N ALA A 198 -18.41 28.21 28.55
CA ALA A 198 -19.12 26.98 28.92
C ALA A 198 -20.30 27.18 29.89
N ALA A 199 -20.27 28.23 30.71
CA ALA A 199 -21.36 28.63 31.59
C ALA A 199 -22.68 28.96 30.85
N TYR A 200 -22.63 29.36 29.58
CA TYR A 200 -23.81 29.65 28.76
C TYR A 200 -24.70 28.41 28.48
N PHE A 201 -24.11 27.21 28.49
CA PHE A 201 -24.83 25.96 28.24
C PHE A 201 -25.27 25.24 29.52
N GLY A 202 -24.93 25.79 30.69
CA GLY A 202 -25.42 25.30 31.97
C GLY A 202 -26.88 25.71 32.18
N ARG A 203 -27.83 24.99 31.57
CA ARG A 203 -29.23 25.05 32.00
C ARG A 203 -29.29 24.58 33.45
N GLY A 204 -29.55 25.51 34.38
CA GLY A 204 -29.96 25.20 35.73
C GLY A 204 -31.18 24.27 35.70
N ARG A 205 -31.06 23.14 36.38
CA ARG A 205 -32.20 22.37 36.86
C ARG A 205 -32.36 22.78 38.32
N ASP A 206 -33.33 23.66 38.56
CA ASP A 206 -34.04 23.68 39.84
C ASP A 206 -34.90 22.40 39.94
#